data_AF-A0A6B3CKN3-F1
#
_entry.id   AF-A0A6B3CKN3-F1
#
_cell.length_a   1.000
_cell.length_b   1.000
_cell.length_c   1.000
_cell.angle_alpha   90.00
_cell.angle_beta   90.00
_cell.angle_gamma   90.00
#
_symmetry.space_group_name_H-M   'P 1'
#
loop_
_entity.id
_entity.type
_entity.pdbx_description
1 polymer ?
#
loop_
_entity_poly.entity_id
_entity_poly.type
_entity_poly.pdbx_seq_one_letter_code
_entity_poly.pdbx_strand_id
1 'polypeptide(L)' 'AVGVAHPGLITATDIEILNGDYDARTLAAVYGYKDGWGELGPRLADEITALLAAEPHTAPDTLKA' A
#
# COMPACT_ATOMS: atom_id res chain seq x y z
N ALA A 1 -2.31 6.21 -5.91
CA ALA A 1 -1.99 4.99 -5.14
C ALA A 1 -3.16 4.60 -4.24
N VAL A 2 -4.35 4.42 -4.80
CA VAL A 2 -5.53 3.90 -4.09
C VAL A 2 -5.76 2.49 -4.61
N GLY A 3 -5.79 1.50 -3.72
CA GLY A 3 -6.16 0.12 -4.04
C GLY A 3 -5.04 -0.81 -4.52
N VAL A 4 -3.76 -0.42 -4.39
CA VAL A 4 -2.64 -1.35 -4.64
C VAL A 4 -2.16 -1.88 -3.29
N ALA A 5 -2.28 -3.19 -3.07
CA ALA A 5 -1.73 -3.87 -1.91
C ALA A 5 -0.19 -3.80 -1.97
N HIS A 6 0.39 -2.74 -1.41
CA HIS A 6 1.84 -2.61 -1.34
C HIS A 6 2.37 -3.60 -0.30
N PRO A 7 3.48 -4.32 -0.56
CA PRO A 7 4.08 -5.23 0.42
C PRO A 7 4.40 -4.59 1.78
N GLY A 8 4.61 -3.28 1.77
CA GLY A 8 4.87 -2.46 2.97
C GLY A 8 3.65 -1.72 3.52
N LEU A 9 2.43 -2.03 3.06
CA LEU A 9 1.17 -1.39 3.49
C LEU A 9 1.21 0.16 3.42
N ILE A 10 1.84 0.70 2.39
CA ILE A 10 1.97 2.15 2.18
C ILE A 10 0.57 2.78 2.09
N THR A 11 0.36 3.83 2.87
CA THR A 11 -0.89 4.59 3.00
C THR A 11 -0.77 5.99 2.41
N ALA A 12 -1.86 6.77 2.44
CA ALA A 12 -1.87 8.16 1.97
C ALA A 12 -1.06 9.13 2.86
N THR A 13 -0.69 8.72 4.08
CA THR A 13 0.19 9.51 4.95
C THR A 13 1.67 9.21 4.70
N ASP A 14 1.99 8.10 4.03
CA ASP A 14 3.37 7.69 3.72
C ASP A 14 3.88 8.30 2.40
N ILE A 15 3.05 9.06 1.70
CA ILE A 15 3.38 9.67 0.40
C ILE A 15 3.35 11.19 0.57
N GLU A 16 4.47 11.84 0.26
CA GLU A 16 4.57 13.30 0.22
C GLU A 16 4.60 13.84 -1.20
N ILE A 17 3.90 14.95 -1.40
CA ILE A 17 3.89 15.77 -2.62
C ILE A 17 4.72 17.02 -2.34
N LEU A 18 5.84 17.15 -3.02
CA LEU A 18 6.71 18.33 -2.96
C LEU A 18 6.15 19.44 -3.86
N ASN A 19 5.96 20.63 -3.30
CA ASN A 19 5.55 21.84 -4.01
C ASN A 19 6.74 22.80 -4.11
N GLY A 20 7.55 22.62 -5.16
CA GLY A 20 8.82 23.35 -5.32
C GLY A 20 9.91 22.76 -4.42
N ASP A 21 10.79 23.61 -3.91
CA ASP A 21 12.04 23.15 -3.27
C ASP A 21 11.95 22.99 -1.75
N TYR A 22 10.94 23.59 -1.09
CA TYR A 22 10.89 23.72 0.37
C TYR A 22 9.51 23.49 1.01
N ASP A 23 8.51 23.08 0.23
CA ASP A 23 7.18 22.74 0.76
C ASP A 23 6.84 21.29 0.39
N ALA A 24 6.33 20.54 1.35
CA ALA A 24 5.82 19.19 1.14
C ALA A 24 4.52 19.01 1.91
N ARG A 25 3.58 18.28 1.31
CA ARG A 25 2.33 17.91 1.95
C ARG A 25 2.02 16.46 1.65
N THR A 26 1.51 15.74 2.64
CA THR A 26 1.10 14.35 2.41
C THR A 26 -0.03 14.27 1.38
N LEU A 27 -0.12 13.15 0.68
CA LEU A 27 -1.21 12.86 -0.24
C LEU A 27 -2.57 12.98 0.48
N ALA A 28 -2.64 12.50 1.73
CA ALA A 28 -3.80 12.65 2.60
C ALA A 28 -4.22 14.12 2.78
N ALA A 29 -3.27 15.01 3.07
CA ALA A 29 -3.53 16.44 3.28
C ALA A 29 -4.00 17.15 2.00
N VAL A 30 -3.42 16.79 0.85
CA VAL A 30 -3.80 17.39 -0.45
C VAL A 30 -5.24 17.05 -0.84
N TYR A 31 -5.68 15.82 -0.56
CA TYR A 31 -7.03 15.35 -0.93
C TYR A 31 -8.05 15.38 0.22
N GLY A 32 -7.65 15.83 1.41
CA GLY A 32 -8.56 15.96 2.56
C GLY A 32 -9.02 14.63 3.16
N TYR A 33 -8.14 13.63 3.18
CA TYR A 33 -8.40 12.38 3.92
C TYR A 33 -8.57 12.68 5.40
N LYS A 34 -9.54 12.00 6.03
CA LYS A 34 -9.75 12.05 7.48
C LYS A 34 -9.01 10.90 8.15
N ASP A 35 -8.80 11.02 9.45
CA ASP A 35 -8.20 9.96 10.26
C ASP A 35 -8.97 8.64 10.10
N GLY A 36 -8.23 7.55 9.90
CA GLY A 36 -8.78 6.22 9.64
C GLY A 36 -9.28 5.98 8.21
N TRP A 37 -9.23 6.96 7.30
CA TRP A 37 -9.59 6.74 5.90
C TRP A 37 -8.46 6.07 5.13
N GLY A 38 -8.79 5.00 4.40
CA GLY A 38 -7.81 4.26 3.58
C GLY A 38 -6.86 3.38 4.40
N GLU A 39 -6.99 3.38 5.73
CA GLU A 39 -6.33 2.44 6.61
C GLU A 39 -6.98 1.06 6.55
N LEU A 40 -6.16 0.04 6.72
CA LEU A 40 -6.59 -1.34 6.82
C LEU A 40 -6.74 -1.71 8.29
N GLY A 41 -7.83 -2.39 8.67
CA GLY A 41 -7.96 -2.90 10.03
C GLY A 41 -6.83 -3.88 10.39
N PRO A 42 -6.43 -3.97 11.66
CA PRO A 42 -5.19 -4.66 12.08
C PRO A 42 -5.17 -6.13 11.65
N ARG A 43 -6.30 -6.83 11.77
CA ARG A 43 -6.43 -8.23 11.33
C ARG A 43 -6.11 -8.40 9.84
N LEU A 44 -6.65 -7.52 9.00
CA LEU A 44 -6.50 -7.64 7.56
C LEU A 44 -5.08 -7.22 7.12
N ALA A 45 -4.46 -6.27 7.82
CA ALA A 45 -3.04 -5.96 7.66
C ALA A 45 -2.16 -7.19 7.94
N ASP A 46 -2.40 -7.87 9.07
CA ASP A 46 -1.65 -9.08 9.43
C ASP A 46 -1.82 -10.21 8.40
N GLU A 47 -3.06 -10.45 7.94
CA GLU A 47 -3.36 -11.44 6.91
C GLU A 47 -2.64 -11.13 5.59
N ILE A 48 -2.64 -9.86 5.16
CA ILE A 48 -1.95 -9.43 3.92
C ILE A 48 -0.43 -9.54 4.08
N THR A 49 0.14 -9.11 5.21
CA THR A 49 1.58 -9.24 5.46
C THR A 49 2.02 -10.70 5.48
N ALA A 50 1.22 -11.60 6.05
CA ALA A 50 1.52 -13.04 6.05
C ALA A 50 1.52 -13.63 4.62
N LEU A 51 0.58 -13.21 3.76
CA LEU A 51 0.54 -13.64 2.36
C LEU A 51 1.76 -13.16 1.55
N LEU A 52 2.22 -11.94 1.80
CA LEU A 52 3.33 -11.33 1.07
C LEU A 52 4.71 -11.79 1.59
N ALA A 53 4.81 -12.18 2.86
CA ALA A 53 6.02 -12.75 3.46
C ALA A 53 6.19 -14.25 3.15
N ALA A 54 5.16 -14.91 2.66
CA ALA A 54 5.25 -16.29 2.20
C ALA A 54 6.04 -16.37 0.88
N GLU A 55 6.74 -17.50 0.67
CA GLU A 55 7.41 -17.82 -0.59
C GLU A 55 6.46 -17.60 -1.79
N PRO A 56 6.95 -17.08 -2.93
CA PRO A 56 6.10 -16.78 -4.06
C PRO A 56 5.29 -18.01 -4.47
N HIS A 57 3.98 -17.82 -4.65
CA HIS A 57 3.12 -18.84 -5.24
C HIS A 57 3.52 -19.04 -6.70
N THR A 58 4.43 -19.98 -6.94
CA THR A 58 4.78 -20.43 -8.29
C THR A 58 3.56 -21.14 -8.87
N ALA A 59 2.85 -20.49 -9.78
CA ALA A 59 1.83 -21.15 -10.57
C ALA A 59 2.45 -22.38 -11.29
N PRO A 60 1.77 -23.54 -11.32
CA PRO A 60 2.29 -24.70 -12.03
C PRO A 60 2.50 -24.35 -13.51
N ASP A 61 3.71 -24.60 -14.02
CA ASP A 61 4.07 -24.38 -15.42
C ASP A 61 3.26 -25.32 -16.33
N THR A 62 2.13 -24.84 -16.85
CA THR A 62 1.21 -25.62 -17.69
C THR A 62 1.61 -25.66 -19.17
N LEU A 63 2.90 -25.56 -19.50
CA LEU A 63 3.34 -25.69 -20.89
C LEU A 63 4.55 -26.62 -21.07
N LYS A 64 4.31 -27.94 -21.03
CA LYS A 64 5.02 -28.89 -21.91
C LYS A 64 4.07 -29.98 -22.39
N ALA A 65 3.68 -29.85 -23.67
CA ALA A 65 3.11 -30.91 -24.50
C ALA A 65 4.22 -31.86 -24.98
#